data_AF-A0A7V2SIM2-F1
#
_entry.id   AF-A0A7V2SIM2-F1
#
_cell.length_a   1.000
_cell.length_b   1.000
_cell.length_c   1.000
_cell.angle_alpha   90.00
_cell.angle_beta   90.00
_cell.angle_gamma   90.00
#
_symmetry.space_group_name_H-M   'P 1'
#
loop_
_entity.id
_entity.type
_entity.pdbx_description
1 polymer ?
#
loop_
_entity_poly.entity_id
_entity_poly.type
_entity_poly.pdbx_seq_one_letter_code
_entity_poly.pdbx_strand_id
1 'polypeptide(L)'
;SASEIVSGALQDDRRAVIVGEKTFGKGSVQVVVPVGKEEGVKLTVARYYLPSGRTIQNKGVTPDILVFPGKVTRENNDTLSIKEKDLKKHLEAELQKIDKTGKEKKKTSSEENNTTASKEKKSLITDQQINDDLQLKTAVDVLKALILTSERK
;
A
#
# COMPACT_ATOMS: atom_id res chain seq x y z
N SER A 1 17.82 2.22 10.25
CA SER A 1 17.55 2.56 11.66
C SER A 1 16.36 3.49 11.81
N ALA A 2 16.40 4.78 11.43
CA ALA A 2 15.28 5.70 11.69
C ALA A 2 13.94 5.21 11.12
N SER A 3 13.92 4.78 9.85
CA SER A 3 12.70 4.23 9.23
C SER A 3 12.19 2.97 9.92
N GLU A 4 13.07 2.16 10.51
CA GLU A 4 12.70 0.94 11.25
C GLU A 4 12.10 1.27 12.62
N ILE A 5 12.57 2.35 13.25
CA ILE A 5 12.00 2.86 14.49
C ILE A 5 10.58 3.37 14.22
N VAL A 6 10.39 4.13 13.14
CA VAL A 6 9.09 4.67 12.76
C VAL A 6 8.12 3.55 12.37
N SER A 7 8.52 2.63 11.50
CA SER A 7 7.64 1.53 11.07
C SER A 7 7.29 0.61 12.24
N GLY A 8 8.27 0.26 13.07
CA GLY A 8 8.05 -0.57 14.26
C GLY A 8 7.14 0.10 15.29
N ALA A 9 7.29 1.40 15.54
CA ALA A 9 6.43 2.13 16.47
C ALA A 9 4.98 2.22 15.97
N LEU A 10 4.78 2.52 14.69
CA LEU A 10 3.45 2.53 14.09
C LEU A 10 2.79 1.14 14.11
N GLN A 11 3.57 0.09 13.93
CA GLN A 11 3.10 -1.30 14.04
C GLN A 11 2.70 -1.65 15.48
N ASP A 12 3.55 -1.32 16.45
CA ASP A 12 3.31 -1.60 17.88
C ASP A 12 2.03 -0.93 18.39
N ASP A 13 1.80 0.32 17.98
CA ASP A 13 0.60 1.08 18.37
C ASP A 13 -0.64 0.71 17.53
N ARG A 14 -0.53 -0.26 16.61
CA ARG A 14 -1.58 -0.66 15.66
C ARG A 14 -2.13 0.52 14.85
N ARG A 15 -1.23 1.45 14.48
CA ARG A 15 -1.55 2.67 13.72
C ARG A 15 -1.25 2.54 12.23
N ALA A 16 -0.48 1.53 11.83
CA ALA A 16 -0.22 1.21 10.44
C ALA A 16 -0.10 -0.31 10.24
N VAL A 17 -0.30 -0.75 9.00
CA VAL A 17 0.04 -2.09 8.53
C VAL A 17 1.36 -1.98 7.76
N ILE A 18 2.34 -2.78 8.15
CA ILE A 18 3.67 -2.80 7.52
C ILE A 18 3.68 -3.83 6.39
N VAL A 19 3.98 -3.38 5.19
CA VAL A 19 4.02 -4.19 3.97
C VAL A 19 5.44 -4.23 3.42
N GLY A 20 5.88 -5.38 2.93
CA GLY A 20 7.18 -5.55 2.27
C GLY A 20 7.99 -6.68 2.88
N GLU A 21 9.27 -6.46 3.11
CA GLU A 21 10.19 -7.46 3.65
C GLU A 21 10.71 -7.08 5.04
N LYS A 22 11.33 -8.07 5.68
CA LYS A 22 12.00 -7.88 6.96
C LYS A 22 13.14 -6.88 6.82
N THR A 23 13.18 -5.89 7.70
CA THR A 23 14.19 -4.82 7.64
C THR A 23 15.56 -5.28 8.18
N PHE A 24 16.59 -4.46 7.97
CA PHE A 24 17.99 -4.79 8.28
C PHE A 24 18.27 -5.12 9.76
N GLY A 25 17.68 -4.37 10.70
CA GLY A 25 17.88 -4.56 12.13
C GLY A 25 18.95 -3.69 12.77
N LYS A 26 19.08 -2.43 12.33
CA LYS A 26 19.96 -1.46 13.00
C LYS A 26 19.21 -0.73 14.12
N GLY A 27 19.38 -1.23 15.33
CA GLY A 27 18.76 -0.71 16.55
C GLY A 27 19.72 -0.07 17.55
N SER A 28 20.90 0.40 17.12
CA SER A 28 21.91 0.97 18.00
C SER A 28 22.33 2.39 17.61
N VAL A 29 22.80 3.14 18.62
CA VAL A 29 23.36 4.50 18.47
C VAL A 29 24.87 4.41 18.62
N GLN A 30 25.58 5.00 17.68
CA GLN A 30 27.04 5.05 17.68
C GLN A 30 27.50 6.50 17.72
N VAL A 31 28.50 6.77 18.55
CA VAL A 31 29.14 8.09 18.69
C VAL A 31 30.63 7.92 18.41
N VAL A 32 31.25 8.92 17.79
CA VAL A 32 32.70 8.96 17.61
C VAL A 32 33.30 9.72 18.79
N VAL A 33 34.13 9.04 19.57
CA VAL A 33 34.85 9.61 20.71
C VAL A 33 36.31 9.81 20.29
N PRO A 34 36.84 11.04 20.27
CA PRO A 34 38.24 11.28 19.93
C PRO A 34 39.17 10.67 20.99
N VAL A 35 40.25 10.02 20.55
CA VAL A 35 41.29 9.44 21.41
C VAL A 35 42.62 10.05 20.98
N GLY A 36 42.75 11.37 21.11
CA GLY A 36 43.91 12.13 20.65
C GLY A 36 43.55 13.20 19.63
N LYS A 37 44.55 13.67 18.88
CA LYS A 37 44.38 14.78 17.92
C LYS A 37 43.86 14.31 16.55
N GLU A 38 44.20 13.10 16.13
CA GLU A 38 43.89 12.59 14.78
C GLU A 38 43.12 11.26 14.81
N GLU A 39 42.96 10.66 15.99
CA GLU A 39 42.34 9.34 16.16
C GLU A 39 41.00 9.43 16.89
N GLY A 40 40.10 8.48 16.61
CA GLY A 40 38.82 8.39 17.27
C GLY A 40 38.24 6.98 17.23
N VAL A 41 37.46 6.66 18.27
CA VAL A 41 36.80 5.37 18.44
C VAL A 41 35.30 5.53 18.20
N LYS A 42 34.74 4.73 17.30
CA LYS A 42 33.28 4.64 17.13
C LYS A 42 32.72 3.67 18.16
N LEU A 43 32.08 4.20 19.19
CA LEU A 43 31.52 3.43 20.30
C LEU A 43 29.99 3.35 20.19
N THR A 44 29.43 2.17 20.47
CA THR A 44 27.98 2.02 20.62
C THR A 44 27.59 2.43 22.03
N VAL A 45 26.75 3.45 22.16
CA VAL A 45 26.40 4.05 23.46
C VAL A 45 24.97 3.73 23.90
N ALA A 46 24.09 3.36 22.97
CA ALA A 46 22.69 3.07 23.28
C ALA A 46 22.05 2.08 22.30
N ARG A 47 20.90 1.55 22.70
CA ARG A 47 19.99 0.74 21.87
C ARG A 47 18.60 1.37 21.86
N TYR A 48 17.93 1.26 20.72
CA TYR A 48 16.53 1.62 20.57
C TYR A 48 15.64 0.43 20.92
N TYR A 49 14.55 0.74 21.60
CA TYR A 49 13.44 -0.15 21.90
C TYR A 49 12.17 0.49 21.35
N LEU A 50 11.32 -0.33 20.73
CA LEU A 50 10.02 0.10 20.24
C LEU A 50 9.03 0.27 21.42
N PRO A 51 7.87 0.92 21.25
CA PRO A 51 6.89 1.13 22.32
C PRO A 51 6.47 -0.15 23.06
N SER A 52 6.44 -1.30 22.39
CA SER A 52 6.17 -2.61 23.01
C SER A 52 7.30 -3.15 23.91
N GLY A 53 8.46 -2.48 23.94
CA GLY A 53 9.66 -2.93 24.64
C GLY A 53 10.52 -3.94 23.86
N ARG A 54 10.15 -4.31 22.61
CA ARG A 54 11.00 -5.16 21.77
C ARG A 54 12.15 -4.39 21.12
N THR A 55 13.28 -5.06 20.88
CA THR A 55 14.43 -4.49 20.16
C THR A 55 14.46 -4.92 18.71
N ILE A 56 14.87 -4.00 17.83
CA ILE A 56 15.11 -4.26 16.41
C ILE A 56 16.57 -4.64 16.12
N GLN A 57 17.47 -4.56 17.10
CA GLN A 57 18.90 -4.85 16.88
C GLN A 57 19.11 -6.32 16.45
N ASN A 58 19.78 -6.53 15.32
CA ASN A 58 20.01 -7.84 14.68
C ASN A 58 18.73 -8.62 14.34
N LYS A 59 17.55 -7.98 14.43
CA LYS A 59 16.26 -8.60 14.14
C LYS A 59 15.51 -7.86 13.05
N GLY A 60 15.56 -6.54 12.99
CA GLY A 60 14.70 -5.76 12.11
C GLY A 60 13.24 -5.74 12.56
N VAL A 61 12.42 -5.07 11.77
CA VAL A 61 10.96 -5.07 11.86
C VAL A 61 10.44 -6.13 10.89
N THR A 62 9.63 -7.04 11.39
CA THR A 62 8.93 -8.03 10.56
C THR A 62 7.65 -7.38 10.02
N PRO A 63 7.40 -7.44 8.70
CA PRO A 63 6.19 -6.87 8.12
C PRO A 63 4.94 -7.66 8.56
N ASP A 64 3.79 -6.99 8.61
CA ASP A 64 2.50 -7.65 8.80
C ASP A 64 2.08 -8.43 7.54
N ILE A 65 2.43 -7.89 6.36
CA ILE A 65 2.18 -8.51 5.06
C ILE A 65 3.52 -8.64 4.34
N LEU A 66 4.00 -9.89 4.24
CA LEU A 66 5.24 -10.22 3.55
C LEU A 66 5.04 -10.11 2.03
N VAL A 67 5.80 -9.23 1.38
CA VAL A 67 5.80 -9.02 -0.06
C VAL A 67 7.22 -8.83 -0.55
N PHE A 68 7.65 -9.67 -1.48
CA PHE A 68 8.94 -9.55 -2.14
C PHE A 68 8.92 -8.44 -3.20
N PRO A 69 10.04 -7.74 -3.45
CA PRO A 69 10.12 -6.76 -4.52
C PRO A 69 9.98 -7.45 -5.88
N GLY A 70 9.26 -6.81 -6.79
CA GLY A 70 9.03 -7.36 -8.12
C GLY A 70 7.99 -6.57 -8.90
N LYS A 71 7.82 -6.90 -10.17
CA LYS A 71 6.74 -6.34 -11.00
C LYS A 71 5.49 -7.18 -10.88
N VAL A 72 4.32 -6.54 -10.96
CA VAL A 72 3.06 -7.28 -11.11
C VAL A 72 2.99 -7.82 -12.53
N THR A 73 3.14 -9.13 -12.70
CA THR A 73 2.89 -9.78 -13.98
C THR A 73 1.39 -9.78 -14.26
N ARG A 74 0.98 -9.05 -15.29
CA ARG A 74 -0.35 -9.20 -15.88
C ARG A 74 -0.19 -10.08 -17.09
N GLU A 75 -0.46 -11.37 -16.94
CA GLU A 75 -0.65 -12.21 -18.11
C GLU A 75 -1.94 -11.76 -18.80
N ASN A 76 -1.81 -11.22 -20.02
CA ASN A 76 -2.94 -10.93 -20.91
C ASN A 76 -3.53 -12.21 -21.52
N ASN A 77 -3.52 -13.33 -20.80
CA ASN A 77 -4.15 -14.57 -21.23
C ASN A 77 -5.64 -14.54 -20.85
N ASP A 78 -6.35 -13.53 -21.34
CA ASP A 78 -7.82 -13.42 -21.28
C ASP A 78 -8.50 -14.43 -22.25
N THR A 79 -7.71 -15.34 -22.84
CA THR A 79 -8.19 -16.39 -23.76
C THR A 79 -9.03 -17.47 -23.06
N LEU A 80 -9.08 -17.50 -21.73
CA LEU A 80 -9.84 -18.49 -20.95
C LEU A 80 -10.90 -17.90 -20.00
N SER A 81 -11.11 -16.59 -19.96
CA SER A 81 -12.12 -15.98 -19.07
C SER A 81 -13.42 -15.65 -19.79
N ILE A 82 -14.18 -16.68 -20.20
CA ILE A 82 -15.57 -16.46 -20.57
C ILE A 82 -16.31 -16.09 -19.28
N LYS A 83 -16.84 -14.87 -19.19
CA LYS A 83 -17.67 -14.43 -18.05
C LYS A 83 -19.13 -14.71 -18.36
N GLU A 84 -19.97 -14.86 -17.34
CA GLU A 84 -21.41 -15.13 -17.50
C GLU A 84 -22.08 -14.17 -18.49
N LYS A 85 -21.76 -12.87 -18.41
CA LYS A 85 -22.24 -11.84 -19.33
C LYS A 85 -21.94 -12.10 -20.82
N ASP A 86 -20.89 -12.87 -21.12
CA ASP A 86 -20.43 -13.16 -22.47
C ASP A 86 -21.14 -14.42 -23.03
N LEU A 87 -21.92 -15.13 -22.21
CA LEU A 87 -22.77 -16.25 -22.65
C LEU A 87 -24.06 -15.75 -23.32
N LYS A 88 -24.44 -16.42 -24.41
CA LYS A 88 -25.65 -16.10 -25.21
C LYS A 88 -26.97 -16.15 -24.44
N LYS A 89 -27.03 -16.81 -23.28
CA LYS A 89 -28.26 -17.00 -22.48
C LYS A 89 -28.11 -16.51 -21.04
N HIS A 90 -27.26 -15.51 -20.81
CA HIS A 90 -27.12 -14.93 -19.48
C HIS A 90 -28.40 -14.22 -19.03
N LEU A 91 -28.57 -14.08 -17.72
CA LEU A 91 -29.82 -13.70 -17.05
C LEU A 91 -30.21 -12.21 -17.20
N GLU A 92 -30.11 -11.61 -18.39
CA GLU A 92 -30.47 -10.20 -18.64
C GLU A 92 -31.91 -9.90 -18.22
N ALA A 93 -32.84 -10.82 -18.51
CA ALA A 93 -34.26 -10.65 -18.22
C ALA A 93 -34.59 -10.67 -16.71
N GLU A 94 -33.77 -11.33 -15.88
CA GLU A 94 -33.96 -11.34 -14.43
C GLU A 94 -33.31 -10.12 -13.77
N LEU A 95 -32.13 -9.71 -14.23
CA LEU A 95 -31.47 -8.46 -13.78
C LEU A 95 -32.35 -7.24 -14.05
N GLN A 96 -32.97 -7.15 -15.23
CA GLN A 96 -33.89 -6.05 -15.56
C GLN A 96 -35.13 -6.00 -14.66
N LYS A 97 -35.57 -7.12 -14.07
CA LYS A 97 -36.71 -7.13 -13.13
C LYS A 97 -36.30 -6.59 -11.76
N ILE A 98 -35.08 -6.88 -11.32
CA ILE A 98 -34.49 -6.39 -10.07
C ILE A 98 -34.20 -4.89 -10.16
N ASP A 99 -33.64 -4.42 -11.28
CA ASP A 99 -33.34 -2.99 -11.47
C ASP A 99 -34.61 -2.13 -11.58
N LYS A 100 -35.68 -2.67 -12.19
CA LYS A 100 -36.99 -1.98 -12.28
C LYS A 100 -37.73 -1.90 -10.96
N THR A 101 -37.40 -2.73 -9.96
CA THR A 101 -37.97 -2.61 -8.60
C THR A 101 -37.24 -1.58 -7.73
N GLY A 102 -36.11 -1.01 -8.20
CA GLY A 102 -35.24 -0.13 -7.40
C GLY A 102 -35.06 1.33 -7.87
N LYS A 103 -35.54 1.77 -9.03
CA LYS A 103 -35.33 3.16 -9.51
C LYS A 103 -36.50 3.75 -10.29
N GLU A 104 -37.41 4.42 -9.58
CA GLU A 104 -37.96 5.69 -10.06
C GLU A 104 -37.00 6.84 -9.68
N LYS A 105 -36.77 7.74 -10.66
CA LYS A 105 -35.93 8.98 -10.65
C LYS A 105 -34.40 8.73 -10.70
N LYS A 106 -33.63 9.24 -11.67
CA LYS A 106 -33.78 10.39 -12.59
C LYS A 106 -32.84 10.18 -13.80
N LYS A 107 -33.36 10.36 -15.02
CA LYS A 107 -32.61 10.53 -16.27
C LYS A 107 -32.33 12.03 -16.48
N THR A 108 -31.10 12.38 -16.85
CA THR A 108 -30.86 13.38 -17.91
C THR A 108 -29.56 13.04 -18.64
N SER A 109 -29.70 12.74 -19.93
CA SER A 109 -28.69 12.79 -21.01
C SER A 109 -28.23 14.25 -21.22
N SER A 110 -27.14 14.65 -21.87
CA SER A 110 -26.21 14.03 -22.83
C SER A 110 -25.05 15.03 -23.07
N GLU A 111 -23.86 14.47 -23.31
CA GLU A 111 -22.75 14.89 -24.19
C GLU A 111 -22.23 16.35 -24.26
N GLU A 112 -20.91 16.39 -24.03
CA GLU A 112 -19.84 17.23 -24.62
C GLU A 112 -19.82 18.75 -24.35
N ASN A 113 -18.78 19.19 -23.62
CA ASN A 113 -17.73 20.03 -24.20
C ASN A 113 -16.49 20.14 -23.29
N ASN A 114 -15.33 20.09 -23.95
CA ASN A 114 -14.00 20.33 -23.43
C ASN A 114 -13.82 21.77 -22.93
N THR A 115 -12.75 21.96 -22.14
CA THR A 115 -12.10 23.22 -21.72
C THR A 115 -12.62 23.91 -20.47
N THR A 116 -12.10 23.52 -19.30
CA THR A 116 -11.32 24.38 -18.37
C THR A 116 -11.13 23.70 -17.01
N ALA A 117 -10.10 22.84 -16.90
CA ALA A 117 -9.47 22.50 -15.61
C ALA A 117 -8.04 22.00 -15.84
N SER A 118 -7.32 22.68 -16.72
CA SER A 118 -5.87 22.57 -16.89
C SER A 118 -5.18 23.35 -15.76
N LYS A 119 -5.16 22.79 -14.55
CA LYS A 119 -4.23 23.08 -13.43
C LYS A 119 -4.63 22.20 -12.23
N GLU A 120 -3.67 21.45 -11.69
CA GLU A 120 -3.76 20.63 -10.46
C GLU A 120 -4.38 19.21 -10.56
N LYS A 121 -3.64 18.26 -11.14
CA LYS A 121 -3.47 16.89 -10.62
C LYS A 121 -2.49 16.11 -11.52
N LYS A 122 -1.20 16.43 -11.44
CA LYS A 122 -0.22 15.35 -11.62
C LYS A 122 -0.39 14.47 -10.40
N SER A 123 -1.06 13.33 -10.53
CA SER A 123 -0.92 12.31 -9.49
C SER A 123 0.59 12.04 -9.39
N LEU A 124 1.16 12.24 -8.20
CA LEU A 124 2.60 12.07 -7.97
C LEU A 124 3.06 10.62 -8.28
N ILE A 125 2.11 9.70 -8.40
CA ILE A 125 2.29 8.30 -8.76
C ILE A 125 1.32 7.97 -9.91
N THR A 126 1.82 7.40 -11.00
CA THR A 126 1.01 6.90 -12.12
C THR A 126 0.58 5.44 -11.89
N ASP A 127 -0.51 5.00 -12.50
CA ASP A 127 -0.95 3.60 -12.40
C ASP A 127 0.11 2.61 -12.90
N GLN A 128 0.91 3.02 -13.87
CA GLN A 128 2.01 2.20 -14.38
C GLN A 128 3.09 1.99 -13.30
N GLN A 129 3.49 3.06 -12.59
CA GLN A 129 4.44 2.97 -11.48
C GLN A 129 3.93 2.08 -10.34
N ILE A 130 2.62 2.06 -10.08
CA ILE A 130 2.04 1.16 -9.07
C ILE A 130 2.16 -0.30 -9.51
N ASN A 131 1.98 -0.62 -10.78
CA ASN A 131 2.06 -2.02 -11.24
C ASN A 131 3.50 -2.49 -11.47
N ASP A 132 4.45 -1.58 -11.65
CA ASP A 132 5.87 -1.90 -11.72
C ASP A 132 6.47 -2.31 -10.37
N ASP A 133 5.81 -2.01 -9.25
CA ASP A 133 6.27 -2.36 -7.90
C ASP A 133 5.16 -3.09 -7.13
N LEU A 134 5.37 -4.38 -6.89
CA LEU A 134 4.45 -5.26 -6.18
C LEU A 134 4.26 -4.84 -4.71
N GLN A 135 5.28 -4.33 -4.04
CA GLN A 135 5.16 -3.83 -2.67
C GLN A 135 4.28 -2.59 -2.64
N LEU A 136 4.50 -1.66 -3.58
CA LEU A 136 3.66 -0.47 -3.73
C LEU A 136 2.21 -0.83 -4.08
N LYS A 137 1.99 -1.73 -5.06
CA LYS A 137 0.66 -2.23 -5.42
C LYS A 137 -0.08 -2.77 -4.21
N THR A 138 0.59 -3.64 -3.45
CA THR A 138 -0.01 -4.30 -2.28
C THR A 138 -0.32 -3.27 -1.19
N ALA A 139 0.58 -2.33 -0.93
CA ALA A 139 0.34 -1.26 0.05
C ALA A 139 -0.87 -0.39 -0.33
N VAL A 140 -1.01 -0.04 -1.61
CA VAL A 140 -2.17 0.71 -2.12
C VAL A 140 -3.47 -0.09 -1.99
N ASP A 141 -3.44 -1.39 -2.29
CA ASP A 141 -4.62 -2.25 -2.18
C ASP A 141 -5.07 -2.40 -0.72
N VAL A 142 -4.13 -2.61 0.20
CA VAL A 142 -4.40 -2.67 1.65
C VAL A 142 -5.02 -1.37 2.12
N LEU A 143 -4.45 -0.23 1.73
CA LEU A 143 -4.97 1.08 2.10
C LEU A 143 -6.40 1.30 1.57
N LYS A 144 -6.65 0.96 0.30
CA LYS A 144 -8.00 1.02 -0.29
C LYS A 144 -8.98 0.12 0.48
N ALA A 145 -8.59 -1.11 0.82
CA ALA A 145 -9.43 -2.03 1.57
C ALA A 145 -9.78 -1.48 2.96
N LEU A 146 -8.80 -0.88 3.66
CA LEU A 146 -9.01 -0.25 4.97
C LEU A 146 -9.95 0.95 4.89
N ILE A 147 -9.78 1.82 3.89
CA ILE A 147 -10.67 2.98 3.65
C ILE A 147 -12.10 2.50 3.39
N LEU A 148 -12.30 1.57 2.45
CA LEU A 148 -13.62 1.04 2.11
C LEU A 148 -14.30 0.37 3.30
N THR A 149 -13.55 -0.31 4.16
CA THR A 149 -14.10 -0.95 5.37
C THR A 149 -14.43 0.08 6.45
N SER A 150 -13.65 1.16 6.55
CA SER A 150 -13.88 2.24 7.48
C SER A 150 -15.08 3.11 7.10
N GLU A 151 -15.29 3.37 5.81
CA GLU A 151 -16.41 4.18 5.30
C GLU A 151 -17.77 3.47 5.34
N ARG A 152 -17.78 2.14 5.49
CA ARG A 152 -19.00 1.33 5.58
C ARG A 152 -19.54 1.15 7.01
N LYS A 153 -18.90 1.75 8.01
CA LYS A 153 -19.43 1.84 9.37
C LYS A 153 -20.26 3.11 9.54
#